data_AF-A0A7X7U3X3-F1
#
_entry.id   AF-A0A7X7U3X3-F1
#
_cell.length_a   1.000
_cell.length_b   1.000
_cell.length_c   1.000
_cell.angle_alpha   90.00
_cell.angle_beta   90.00
_cell.angle_gamma   90.00
#
_symmetry.space_group_name_H-M   'P 1'
#
loop_
_entity.id
_entity.type
_entity.pdbx_description
1 polymer ?
#
loop_
_entity_poly.entity_id
_entity_poly.type
_entity_poly.pdbx_seq_one_letter_code
_entity_poly.pdbx_strand_id
1 'polypeptide(L)'
;MGNKERRGAAAVGVILILCGAAWIWVEVFEDRAVPKRWSAVEKGCIYRSGRLAPSLVRKTLKRHKIAVIVDLTQEEPQDPDQRAERKAAEQLGIRLARFPLAGDGTGDLGSYAGAIAEIVR
;
A
#
# COMPACT_ATOMS: atom_id res chain seq x y z
N MET A 1 27.71 40.45 22.41
CA MET A 1 27.38 39.05 22.04
C MET A 1 26.19 39.07 21.08
N GLY A 2 26.42 39.01 19.77
CA GLY A 2 25.39 39.36 18.78
C GLY A 2 25.41 38.42 17.57
N ASN A 3 24.23 38.00 17.13
CA ASN A 3 23.92 37.18 15.95
C ASN A 3 24.48 35.75 15.85
N LYS A 4 25.74 35.45 16.18
CA LYS A 4 26.29 34.08 15.95
C LYS A 4 25.66 33.02 16.87
N GLU A 5 25.51 33.34 18.15
CA GLU A 5 24.87 32.45 19.14
C GLU A 5 23.35 32.33 18.93
N ARG A 6 22.67 33.43 18.55
CA ARG A 6 21.23 33.41 18.20
C ARG A 6 20.97 32.59 16.94
N ARG A 7 21.86 32.64 15.94
CA ARG A 7 21.80 31.80 14.73
C ARG A 7 22.06 30.33 15.05
N GLY A 8 23.00 30.02 15.94
CA GLY A 8 23.24 28.67 16.44
C GLY A 8 22.02 28.10 17.15
N ALA A 9 21.45 28.84 18.10
CA ALA A 9 20.24 28.43 18.83
C ALA A 9 19.02 28.29 17.90
N ALA A 10 18.86 29.19 16.92
CA ALA A 10 17.80 29.09 15.93
C ALA A 10 17.97 27.86 15.02
N ALA A 11 19.21 27.55 14.59
CA ALA A 11 19.50 26.36 13.79
C ALA A 11 19.21 25.07 14.57
N VAL A 12 19.59 25.00 15.85
CA VAL A 12 19.26 23.86 16.72
C VAL A 12 17.75 23.71 16.89
N GLY A 13 17.03 24.81 17.11
CA GLY A 13 15.57 24.80 17.19
C GLY A 13 14.90 24.28 15.91
N VAL A 14 15.39 24.72 14.74
CA VAL A 14 14.88 24.24 13.44
C VAL A 14 15.17 22.75 13.25
N ILE A 15 16.37 22.27 13.59
CA ILE A 15 16.71 20.85 13.49
C ILE A 15 15.80 20.01 14.39
N LEU A 16 15.56 20.44 15.64
CA LEU A 16 14.67 19.72 16.56
C LEU A 16 13.23 19.67 16.03
N ILE A 17 12.73 20.76 15.44
CA ILE A 17 11.40 20.81 14.82
C ILE A 17 11.33 19.85 13.62
N LEU A 18 12.34 19.85 12.75
CA LEU A 18 12.37 18.96 11.58
C LEU A 18 12.45 17.49 11.99
N CYS A 19 13.27 17.16 12.99
CA CYS A 19 13.36 15.80 13.54
C CYS A 19 12.03 15.37 14.18
N GLY A 20 11.40 16.25 14.97
CA GLY A 20 10.08 15.98 15.55
C GLY A 20 8.99 15.77 14.50
N ALA A 21 8.98 16.59 13.44
CA ALA A 21 8.05 16.44 12.32
C ALA A 21 8.29 15.14 11.53
N ALA A 22 9.55 14.77 11.28
CA ALA A 22 9.91 13.53 10.63
C ALA A 22 9.49 12.30 11.47
N TRP A 23 9.66 12.36 12.79
CA TRP A 23 9.22 11.31 13.70
C TRP A 23 7.70 11.12 13.66
N ILE A 24 6.93 12.21 13.79
CA ILE A 24 5.47 12.20 13.68
C ILE A 24 5.02 11.68 12.31
N TRP A 25 5.73 12.03 11.24
CA TRP A 25 5.42 11.57 9.89
C TRP A 25 5.53 10.04 9.77
N VAL A 26 6.64 9.46 10.24
CA VAL A 26 6.88 8.01 10.21
C VAL A 26 5.85 7.28 11.08
N GLU A 27 5.59 7.78 12.29
CA GLU A 27 4.76 7.06 13.26
C GLU A 27 3.25 7.18 12.98
N VAL A 28 2.79 8.30 12.41
CA VAL A 28 1.35 8.58 12.28
C VAL A 28 0.86 8.60 10.83
N PHE A 29 1.69 9.09 9.90
CA PHE A 29 1.23 9.39 8.54
C PHE A 29 1.69 8.39 7.49
N GLU A 30 2.81 7.70 7.68
CA GLU A 30 3.35 6.76 6.69
C GLU A 30 2.31 5.69 6.31
N ASP A 31 1.68 5.06 7.30
CA ASP A 31 0.65 4.04 7.11
C ASP A 31 -0.60 4.54 6.37
N ARG A 32 -0.87 5.85 6.42
CA ARG A 32 -2.03 6.49 5.78
C ARG A 32 -1.70 7.15 4.45
N ALA A 33 -0.42 7.37 4.15
CA ALA A 33 0.04 8.08 2.96
C ALA A 33 0.71 7.15 1.94
N VAL A 34 1.33 6.07 2.39
CA VAL A 34 2.11 5.14 1.57
C VAL A 34 1.55 3.72 1.68
N PRO A 35 1.14 3.12 0.55
CA PRO A 35 0.76 1.72 0.49
C PRO A 35 1.86 0.78 1.01
N LYS A 36 1.57 -0.04 2.03
CA LYS A 36 2.53 -0.99 2.58
C LYS A 36 2.99 -1.99 1.53
N ARG A 37 4.31 -2.17 1.42
CA ARG A 37 4.97 -3.12 0.50
C ARG A 37 4.57 -2.94 -0.98
N TRP A 38 4.15 -1.74 -1.39
CA TRP A 38 3.85 -1.45 -2.78
C TRP A 38 5.11 -1.34 -3.62
N SER A 39 5.21 -2.14 -4.67
CA SER A 39 6.36 -2.13 -5.58
C SER A 39 5.96 -2.64 -6.96
N ALA A 40 6.59 -2.10 -7.99
CA ALA A 40 6.45 -2.63 -9.34
C ALA A 40 7.31 -3.90 -9.48
N VAL A 41 6.68 -5.00 -9.89
CA VAL A 41 7.39 -6.19 -10.39
C VAL A 41 7.83 -5.92 -11.82
N GLU A 42 6.90 -5.37 -12.62
CA GLU A 42 7.15 -4.88 -13.96
C GLU A 42 6.51 -3.50 -14.11
N LYS A 43 7.31 -2.48 -14.39
CA LYS A 43 6.86 -1.08 -14.38
C LYS A 43 5.77 -0.86 -15.42
N GLY A 44 4.61 -0.39 -14.96
CA GLY A 44 3.45 -0.12 -15.82
C GLY A 44 2.55 -1.32 -16.07
N CYS A 45 2.99 -2.54 -15.71
CA CYS A 45 2.26 -3.78 -15.98
C CYS A 45 1.82 -4.46 -14.67
N ILE A 46 2.78 -4.84 -13.81
CA ILE A 46 2.54 -5.68 -12.63
C ILE A 46 3.07 -5.00 -11.37
N TYR A 47 2.20 -4.91 -10.37
CA TYR A 47 2.53 -4.38 -9.05
C TYR A 47 2.21 -5.43 -7.99
N ARG A 48 2.98 -5.41 -6.90
CA ARG A 48 2.68 -6.16 -5.68
C ARG A 48 2.38 -5.20 -4.55
N SER A 49 1.58 -5.64 -3.59
CA SER A 49 1.35 -4.92 -2.35
C SER A 49 1.07 -5.88 -1.20
N GLY A 50 1.19 -5.38 0.03
CA GLY A 50 0.44 -5.97 1.14
C GLY A 50 -1.02 -5.53 1.08
N ARG A 51 -1.75 -5.80 2.15
CA ARG A 51 -3.10 -5.28 2.37
C ARG A 51 -3.09 -3.76 2.32
N LEU A 52 -3.97 -3.16 1.53
CA LEU A 52 -4.10 -1.72 1.38
C LEU A 52 -5.05 -1.15 2.42
N ALA A 53 -4.63 -0.09 3.10
CA ALA A 53 -5.51 0.64 4.01
C ALA A 53 -6.74 1.18 3.25
N PRO A 54 -7.93 1.24 3.88
CA PRO A 54 -9.17 1.69 3.24
C PRO A 54 -9.09 3.10 2.64
N SER A 55 -8.32 3.98 3.29
CA SER A 55 -8.09 5.35 2.83
C SER A 55 -7.23 5.44 1.57
N LEU A 56 -6.41 4.42 1.29
CA LEU A 56 -5.42 4.43 0.21
C LEU A 56 -5.88 3.63 -1.01
N VAL A 57 -6.66 2.56 -0.81
CA VAL A 57 -6.96 1.57 -1.86
C VAL A 57 -7.45 2.21 -3.17
N ARG A 58 -8.49 3.04 -3.11
CA ARG A 58 -9.06 3.69 -4.30
C ARG A 58 -8.07 4.63 -5.00
N LYS A 59 -7.30 5.42 -4.22
CA LYS A 59 -6.33 6.38 -4.77
C LYS A 59 -5.17 5.65 -5.46
N THR A 60 -4.69 4.59 -4.84
CA THR A 60 -3.57 3.77 -5.35
C THR A 60 -3.97 3.04 -6.63
N LEU A 61 -5.11 2.32 -6.62
CA LEU A 61 -5.61 1.60 -7.79
C LEU A 61 -5.83 2.54 -8.98
N LYS A 62 -6.47 3.70 -8.75
CA LYS A 62 -6.69 4.71 -9.79
C LYS A 62 -5.39 5.33 -10.31
N ARG A 63 -4.45 5.67 -9.43
CA ARG A 63 -3.15 6.27 -9.80
C ARG A 63 -2.35 5.35 -10.73
N HIS A 64 -2.34 4.06 -10.43
CA HIS A 64 -1.59 3.06 -11.19
C HIS A 64 -2.38 2.43 -12.33
N LYS A 65 -3.62 2.88 -12.57
CA LYS A 65 -4.52 2.38 -13.62
C LYS A 65 -4.68 0.85 -13.57
N ILE A 66 -4.82 0.32 -12.36
CA ILE A 66 -4.98 -1.11 -12.14
C ILE A 66 -6.29 -1.56 -12.78
N ALA A 67 -6.24 -2.60 -13.61
CA ALA A 67 -7.40 -3.21 -14.26
C ALA A 67 -7.85 -4.51 -13.59
N VAL A 68 -6.92 -5.18 -12.90
CA VAL A 68 -7.12 -6.49 -12.26
C VAL A 68 -6.43 -6.51 -10.90
N ILE A 69 -7.10 -7.03 -9.89
CA ILE A 69 -6.55 -7.36 -8.59
C ILE A 69 -6.58 -8.87 -8.44
N VAL A 70 -5.41 -9.45 -8.17
CA VAL A 70 -5.26 -10.85 -7.80
C VAL A 70 -4.95 -10.92 -6.31
N ASP A 71 -5.94 -11.36 -5.54
CA ASP A 71 -5.83 -11.49 -4.08
C ASP A 71 -5.41 -12.92 -3.71
N LEU A 72 -4.28 -13.04 -3.03
CA LEU A 72 -3.71 -14.31 -2.60
C LEU A 72 -4.04 -14.64 -1.14
N THR A 73 -4.88 -13.82 -0.49
CA THR A 73 -5.28 -13.99 0.91
C THR A 73 -6.59 -14.75 1.03
N GLN A 74 -6.84 -15.29 2.22
CA GLN A 74 -8.10 -15.91 2.56
C GLN A 74 -9.22 -14.87 2.61
N GLU A 75 -10.44 -15.28 2.26
CA GLU A 75 -11.60 -14.40 2.39
C GLU A 75 -11.95 -14.19 3.86
N GLU A 76 -11.96 -12.93 4.28
CA GLU A 76 -12.36 -12.51 5.62
C GLU A 76 -13.49 -11.47 5.47
N PRO A 77 -14.77 -11.88 5.45
CA PRO A 77 -15.89 -10.96 5.18
C PRO A 77 -15.98 -9.79 6.18
N GLN A 78 -15.51 -10.01 7.40
CA GLN A 78 -15.50 -9.02 8.47
C GLN A 78 -14.27 -8.10 8.44
N ASP A 79 -13.29 -8.36 7.56
CA ASP A 79 -12.13 -7.51 7.39
C ASP A 79 -12.50 -6.18 6.70
N PRO A 80 -12.35 -5.01 7.38
CA PRO A 80 -12.64 -3.72 6.79
C PRO A 80 -11.80 -3.42 5.54
N ASP A 81 -10.58 -3.95 5.45
CA ASP A 81 -9.67 -3.67 4.34
C ASP A 81 -10.11 -4.41 3.08
N GLN A 82 -10.44 -5.70 3.17
CA GLN A 82 -11.01 -6.46 2.06
C GLN A 82 -12.34 -5.87 1.57
N ARG A 83 -13.19 -5.39 2.50
CA ARG A 83 -14.44 -4.71 2.10
C ARG A 83 -14.15 -3.41 1.36
N ALA A 84 -13.17 -2.64 1.81
CA ALA A 84 -12.79 -1.40 1.14
C ALA A 84 -12.19 -1.66 -0.25
N GLU A 85 -11.38 -2.71 -0.40
CA GLU A 85 -10.81 -3.12 -1.68
C GLU A 85 -11.89 -3.57 -2.66
N ARG A 86 -12.80 -4.45 -2.23
CA ARG A 86 -13.94 -4.90 -3.05
C ARG A 86 -14.79 -3.73 -3.52
N LYS A 87 -15.16 -2.84 -2.59
CA LYS A 87 -15.94 -1.64 -2.91
C LYS A 87 -15.20 -0.73 -3.90
N ALA A 88 -13.89 -0.55 -3.73
CA ALA A 88 -13.10 0.25 -4.64
C ALA A 88 -12.98 -0.41 -6.02
N ALA A 89 -12.86 -1.73 -6.08
CA ALA A 89 -12.80 -2.48 -7.32
C ALA A 89 -14.12 -2.34 -8.10
N GLU A 90 -15.25 -2.55 -7.45
CA GLU A 90 -16.60 -2.36 -8.01
C GLU A 90 -16.77 -0.92 -8.56
N GLN A 91 -16.41 0.09 -7.77
CA GLN A 91 -16.54 1.49 -8.17
C GLN A 91 -15.64 1.90 -9.34
N LEU A 92 -14.50 1.21 -9.52
CA LEU A 92 -13.53 1.51 -10.57
C LEU A 92 -13.68 0.57 -11.77
N GLY A 93 -14.60 -0.41 -11.73
CA GLY A 93 -14.73 -1.43 -12.78
C GLY A 93 -13.53 -2.37 -12.87
N ILE A 94 -12.82 -2.57 -11.76
CA ILE A 94 -11.64 -3.44 -11.67
C ILE A 94 -12.10 -4.86 -11.43
N ARG A 95 -11.49 -5.81 -12.14
CA ARG A 95 -11.74 -7.24 -11.91
C ARG A 95 -10.99 -7.68 -10.66
N LEU A 96 -11.71 -8.25 -9.70
CA LEU A 96 -11.12 -8.80 -8.47
C LEU A 96 -11.27 -10.32 -8.51
N ALA A 97 -10.15 -11.03 -8.53
CA ALA A 97 -10.09 -12.49 -8.48
C ALA A 97 -9.27 -12.92 -7.26
N ARG A 98 -9.74 -13.94 -6.55
CA ARG A 98 -9.11 -14.42 -5.33
C ARG A 98 -8.68 -15.87 -5.49
N PHE A 99 -7.40 -16.12 -5.18
CA PHE A 99 -6.75 -17.43 -5.23
C PHE A 99 -5.94 -17.62 -3.94
N PRO A 100 -6.58 -18.02 -2.83
CA PRO A 100 -5.94 -18.03 -1.53
C PRO A 100 -4.73 -18.97 -1.48
N LEU A 101 -3.62 -18.50 -0.89
CA LEU A 101 -2.42 -19.29 -0.61
C LEU A 101 -2.18 -19.39 0.90
N ALA A 102 -1.34 -20.33 1.33
CA ALA A 102 -1.07 -20.55 2.76
C ALA A 102 -0.18 -19.45 3.39
N GLY A 103 0.61 -18.76 2.56
CA GLY A 103 1.47 -17.64 3.00
C GLY A 103 2.86 -18.05 3.52
N ASP A 104 3.18 -19.34 3.50
CA ASP A 104 4.50 -19.91 3.83
C ASP A 104 5.31 -20.34 2.59
N GLY A 105 4.83 -19.93 1.40
CA GLY A 105 5.38 -20.36 0.12
C GLY A 105 4.76 -21.65 -0.43
N THR A 106 3.81 -22.25 0.31
CA THR A 106 3.01 -23.39 -0.14
C THR A 106 1.57 -22.98 -0.45
N GLY A 107 0.84 -23.86 -1.13
CA GLY A 107 -0.55 -23.63 -1.51
C GLY A 107 -1.03 -24.66 -2.52
N ASP A 108 -2.31 -24.57 -2.86
CA ASP A 108 -2.90 -25.38 -3.91
C ASP A 108 -2.39 -24.94 -5.29
N LEU A 109 -1.99 -25.92 -6.11
CA LEU A 109 -1.48 -25.68 -7.46
C LEU A 109 -2.54 -25.03 -8.36
N GLY A 110 -3.81 -25.38 -8.18
CA GLY A 110 -4.92 -24.77 -8.91
C GLY A 110 -5.06 -23.28 -8.62
N SER A 111 -4.89 -22.89 -7.37
CA SER A 111 -4.89 -21.48 -6.95
C SER A 111 -3.73 -20.70 -7.56
N TYR A 112 -2.53 -21.28 -7.55
CA TYR A 112 -1.36 -20.66 -8.20
C TYR A 112 -1.54 -20.51 -9.72
N ALA A 113 -1.98 -21.58 -10.39
CA ALA A 113 -2.23 -21.56 -11.83
C ALA A 113 -3.34 -20.58 -12.21
N GLY A 114 -4.40 -20.51 -11.41
CA GLY A 114 -5.50 -19.57 -11.58
C GLY A 114 -5.06 -18.11 -11.46
N ALA A 115 -4.24 -17.80 -10.46
CA ALA A 115 -3.67 -16.46 -10.27
C ALA A 115 -2.85 -16.01 -11.49
N ILE A 116 -2.03 -16.90 -12.06
CA ILE A 116 -1.25 -16.62 -13.28
C ILE A 116 -2.17 -16.48 -14.49
N ALA A 117 -3.14 -17.38 -14.66
CA ALA A 117 -4.07 -17.32 -15.78
C ALA A 117 -4.86 -15.99 -15.80
N GLU A 118 -5.18 -15.45 -14.62
CA GLU A 118 -5.91 -14.20 -14.49
C GLU A 118 -5.13 -12.96 -14.97
N ILE A 119 -3.80 -12.96 -14.80
CA ILE A 119 -2.93 -11.85 -15.23
C ILE A 119 -2.48 -11.96 -16.69
N VAL A 120 -2.46 -13.16 -17.27
CA VAL A 120 -2.04 -13.41 -18.67
C VAL A 120 -3.20 -13.17 -19.66
N ARG A 121 -4.43 -13.07 -19.17
CA ARG A 121 -5.64 -12.94 -19.98
C ARG A 121 -5.72 -11.62 -20.74
#